data_AF-A0AA47IP61-F1
#
_entry.id   AF-A0AA47IP61-F1
#
_cell.length_a   1.000
_cell.length_b   1.000
_cell.length_c   1.000
_cell.angle_alpha   90.00
_cell.angle_beta   90.00
_cell.angle_gamma   90.00
#
_symmetry.space_group_name_H-M   'P 1'
#
loop_
_entity.id
_entity.type
_entity.pdbx_description
1 polymer ?
#
loop_
_entity_poly.entity_id
_entity_poly.type
_entity_poly.pdbx_seq_one_letter_code
_entity_poly.pdbx_strand_id
1 'polypeptide(L)'
;MAHDPLEYLQSVLHRSTSYTYRMSFKIDASIANADERAFAAYSRLGEEIGLAFHVIDDQLNVVPVTEEWSKTTAEDIAVGKVTLQVLLIL
;
A
#
# COMPACT_ATOMS: atom_id res chain seq x y z
N MET A 1 18.47 0.61 -3.65
CA MET A 1 17.63 1.36 -2.69
C MET A 1 16.77 2.26 -3.55
N ALA A 2 15.44 2.29 -3.37
CA ALA A 2 14.59 3.17 -4.15
C ALA A 2 14.97 4.61 -3.77
N HIS A 3 15.59 5.32 -4.71
CA HIS A 3 15.93 6.74 -4.55
C HIS A 3 14.91 7.64 -5.26
N ASP A 4 13.89 7.03 -5.87
CA ASP A 4 12.84 7.67 -6.64
C ASP A 4 11.46 7.30 -6.05
N PRO A 5 10.58 8.29 -5.77
CA PRO A 5 9.20 8.05 -5.37
C PRO A 5 8.45 7.07 -6.28
N LEU A 6 8.70 7.07 -7.59
CA LEU A 6 8.03 6.15 -8.50
C LEU A 6 8.51 4.70 -8.31
N GLU A 7 9.82 4.48 -8.15
CA GLU A 7 10.36 3.16 -7.82
C GLU A 7 9.80 2.63 -6.49
N TYR A 8 9.63 3.51 -5.49
CA TYR A 8 8.99 3.16 -4.23
C TYR A 8 7.55 2.68 -4.47
N LEU A 9 6.71 3.44 -5.20
CA LEU A 9 5.32 3.08 -5.46
C LEU A 9 5.21 1.77 -6.26
N GLN A 10 6.11 1.56 -7.23
CA GLN A 10 6.21 0.29 -7.94
C GLN A 10 6.57 -0.87 -7.01
N SER A 11 7.48 -0.65 -6.06
CA SER A 11 7.85 -1.68 -5.08
C SER A 11 6.67 -2.08 -4.19
N VAL A 12 5.87 -1.10 -3.76
CA VAL A 12 4.65 -1.30 -2.96
C VAL A 12 3.59 -2.05 -3.77
N LEU A 13 3.39 -1.66 -5.03
CA LEU A 13 2.46 -2.32 -5.95
C LEU A 13 2.82 -3.79 -6.16
N HIS A 14 4.09 -4.08 -6.43
CA HIS A 14 4.55 -5.44 -6.74
C HIS A 14 4.71 -6.34 -5.51
N ARG A 15 4.82 -5.76 -4.32
CA ARG A 15 4.94 -6.51 -3.05
C ARG A 15 3.61 -6.53 -2.31
N SER A 16 3.49 -5.72 -1.26
CA SER A 16 2.38 -5.72 -0.29
C SER A 16 1.02 -5.61 -0.94
N THR A 17 0.89 -4.71 -1.91
CA THR A 17 -0.36 -4.53 -2.65
C THR A 17 -0.74 -5.78 -3.45
N SER A 18 0.25 -6.41 -4.11
CA SER A 18 0.03 -7.59 -4.94
C SER A 18 -0.50 -8.78 -4.14
N TYR A 19 0.16 -9.13 -3.03
CA TYR A 19 -0.21 -10.34 -2.29
C TYR A 19 -1.36 -10.14 -1.28
N THR A 20 -1.44 -8.98 -0.60
CA THR A 20 -2.48 -8.75 0.42
C THR A 20 -3.81 -8.33 -0.19
N TYR A 21 -3.78 -7.46 -1.20
CA TYR A 21 -4.99 -6.84 -1.75
C TYR A 21 -5.36 -7.46 -3.09
N ARG A 22 -4.56 -7.24 -4.13
CA ARG A 22 -4.87 -7.69 -5.50
C ARG A 22 -5.16 -9.19 -5.55
N MET A 23 -4.34 -10.02 -4.92
CA MET A 23 -4.54 -11.47 -4.96
C MET A 23 -5.83 -11.90 -4.24
N SER A 24 -6.14 -11.32 -3.08
CA SER A 24 -7.38 -11.60 -2.35
C SER A 24 -8.62 -11.31 -3.21
N PHE A 25 -8.67 -10.12 -3.83
CA PHE A 25 -9.77 -9.77 -4.74
C PHE A 25 -9.86 -10.70 -5.96
N LYS A 26 -8.72 -11.13 -6.52
CA LYS A 26 -8.70 -12.10 -7.63
C LYS A 26 -9.20 -13.48 -7.20
N ILE A 27 -8.83 -13.92 -6.00
CA ILE A 27 -9.29 -15.20 -5.43
C ILE A 27 -10.81 -15.14 -5.24
N ASP A 28 -11.33 -14.07 -4.63
CA ASP A 28 -12.76 -13.91 -4.39
C ASP A 28 -13.55 -13.82 -5.69
N ALA A 29 -13.05 -13.07 -6.67
CA ALA A 29 -13.65 -13.00 -8.01
C ALA A 29 -13.67 -14.38 -8.70
N SER A 30 -12.62 -15.18 -8.53
CA SER A 30 -12.57 -16.55 -9.06
C SER A 30 -13.59 -17.45 -8.38
N ILE A 31 -13.67 -17.41 -7.03
CA ILE A 31 -14.63 -18.19 -6.24
C ILE A 31 -16.07 -17.82 -6.62
N ALA A 32 -16.33 -16.54 -6.90
CA ALA A 32 -17.64 -16.04 -7.31
C ALA A 32 -18.00 -16.35 -8.78
N ASN A 33 -17.11 -16.99 -9.56
CA ASN A 33 -17.25 -17.16 -11.01
C ASN A 33 -17.54 -15.83 -11.74
N ALA A 34 -16.82 -14.77 -11.37
CA ALA A 34 -16.92 -13.47 -12.02
C ALA A 34 -16.56 -13.58 -13.51
N ASP A 35 -17.26 -12.83 -14.36
CA ASP A 35 -16.87 -12.70 -15.77
C ASP A 35 -15.53 -11.95 -15.92
N GLU A 36 -14.95 -11.96 -17.13
CA GLU A 36 -13.65 -11.35 -17.39
C GLU A 36 -13.61 -9.86 -17.02
N ARG A 37 -14.71 -9.14 -17.24
CA ARG A 37 -14.80 -7.71 -16.95
C ARG A 37 -14.78 -7.47 -15.45
N ALA A 38 -15.58 -8.21 -14.69
CA ALA A 38 -15.65 -8.13 -13.25
C ALA A 38 -14.33 -8.59 -12.61
N PHE A 39 -13.73 -9.68 -13.08
CA PHE A 39 -12.44 -10.15 -12.60
C PHE A 39 -11.34 -9.09 -12.78
N ALA A 40 -11.25 -8.47 -13.96
CA ALA A 40 -10.32 -7.39 -14.23
C ALA A 40 -10.57 -6.17 -13.32
N ALA A 41 -11.84 -5.81 -13.11
CA ALA A 41 -12.22 -4.72 -12.23
C ALA A 41 -11.81 -4.99 -10.77
N TYR A 42 -12.05 -6.19 -10.23
CA TYR A 42 -11.63 -6.56 -8.88
C TYR A 42 -10.11 -6.61 -8.73
N SER A 43 -9.39 -7.13 -9.73
CA SER A 43 -7.93 -7.08 -9.75
C SER A 43 -7.42 -5.65 -9.66
N ARG A 44 -7.99 -4.73 -10.46
CA ARG A 44 -7.61 -3.32 -10.45
C ARG A 44 -7.97 -2.64 -9.13
N LEU A 45 -9.16 -2.92 -8.60
CA LEU A 45 -9.60 -2.39 -7.31
C LEU A 45 -8.63 -2.76 -6.18
N GLY A 46 -8.16 -4.02 -6.16
CA GLY A 46 -7.16 -4.46 -5.18
C GLY A 46 -5.82 -3.72 -5.31
N GLU A 47 -5.38 -3.37 -6.52
CA GLU A 47 -4.19 -2.53 -6.72
C GLU A 47 -4.37 -1.13 -6.15
N GLU A 48 -5.47 -0.47 -6.51
CA GLU A 48 -5.75 0.90 -6.09
C GLU A 48 -5.91 1.00 -4.56
N ILE A 49 -6.66 0.07 -3.96
CA ILE A 49 -6.83 0.03 -2.50
C ILE A 49 -5.51 -0.22 -1.79
N GLY A 50 -4.71 -1.19 -2.25
CA GLY A 50 -3.45 -1.51 -1.58
C GLY A 50 -2.43 -0.38 -1.67
N LEU A 51 -2.35 0.30 -2.81
CA LEU A 51 -1.53 1.50 -2.97
C LEU A 51 -1.99 2.63 -2.03
N ALA A 52 -3.28 2.95 -2.06
CA ALA A 52 -3.84 3.99 -1.21
C ALA A 52 -3.62 3.68 0.28
N PHE A 53 -3.88 2.44 0.68
CA PHE A 53 -3.67 2.00 2.06
C PHE A 53 -2.23 2.22 2.51
N HIS A 54 -1.25 1.82 1.68
CA HIS A 54 0.15 1.92 2.07
C HIS A 54 0.63 3.38 2.17
N VAL A 55 0.20 4.24 1.24
CA VAL A 55 0.52 5.68 1.30
C VAL A 55 -0.08 6.32 2.56
N ILE A 56 -1.33 5.99 2.89
CA ILE A 56 -2.00 6.50 4.08
C ILE A 56 -1.33 5.96 5.36
N ASP A 57 -0.96 4.69 5.42
CA ASP A 57 -0.28 4.09 6.58
C ASP A 57 1.07 4.75 6.85
N ASP A 58 1.88 4.97 5.80
CA ASP A 58 3.14 5.70 5.91
C ASP A 58 2.90 7.17 6.37
N GLN A 59 1.80 7.82 5.95
CA GLN A 59 1.44 9.16 6.43
C GLN A 59 1.04 9.15 7.91
N LEU A 60 0.20 8.21 8.32
CA LEU A 60 -0.26 8.05 9.70
C LEU A 60 0.90 7.71 10.64
N ASN A 61 1.93 7.02 10.16
CA ASN A 61 3.14 6.78 10.92
C ASN A 61 3.82 8.08 11.37
N VAL A 62 3.80 9.13 10.52
CA VAL A 62 4.45 10.42 10.80
C VAL A 62 3.48 11.43 11.44
N VAL A 63 2.24 11.46 10.97
CA VAL A 63 1.20 12.39 11.43
C VAL A 63 -0.03 11.59 11.85
N PRO A 64 -0.06 11.04 13.07
CA PRO A 64 -1.22 10.34 13.60
C PRO A 64 -2.43 11.28 13.72
N VAL A 65 -3.63 10.75 13.47
CA VAL A 65 -4.88 11.51 13.52
C VAL A 65 -5.53 11.56 14.92
N THR A 66 -5.12 10.67 15.82
CA THR A 66 -5.65 10.57 17.18
C THR A 66 -4.51 10.51 18.20
N GLU A 67 -4.79 10.94 19.44
CA GLU A 67 -3.88 10.74 20.57
C GLU A 67 -3.72 9.25 20.92
N GLU A 68 -4.74 8.42 20.63
CA GLU A 68 -4.72 6.96 20.77
C GLU A 68 -3.98 6.28 19.61
N TRP A 69 -2.78 6.74 19.28
CA TRP A 69 -1.89 6.05 18.36
C TRP A 69 -1.08 5.01 19.13
N SER A 70 -1.29 3.73 18.82
CA SER A 70 -0.67 2.61 19.56
C SER A 70 0.78 2.32 19.16
N LYS A 71 1.33 3.04 18.19
CA LYS A 71 2.73 2.93 17.75
C LYS A 71 3.53 4.17 18.13
N THR A 72 4.85 4.09 18.06
CA THR A 72 5.68 5.29 18.22
C THR A 72 5.57 6.15 16.95
N THR A 73 5.43 7.47 17.10
CA THR A 73 5.42 8.38 15.95
C THR A 73 6.75 8.31 15.20
N ALA A 74 6.68 8.25 13.87
CA ALA A 74 7.79 8.11 12.93
C ALA A 74 8.67 6.87 13.16
N GLU A 75 8.12 5.81 13.77
CA GLU A 75 8.83 4.55 14.04
C GLU A 75 9.47 3.98 12.78
N ASP A 76 8.78 4.02 11.64
CA ASP A 76 9.25 3.46 10.37
C ASP A 76 10.51 4.18 9.89
N ILE A 77 10.51 5.52 10.00
CA ILE A 77 11.67 6.35 9.65
C ILE A 77 12.80 6.12 10.66
N ALA A 78 12.48 6.01 11.95
CA ALA A 78 13.47 5.80 13.01
C ALA A 78 14.24 4.49 12.86
N VAL A 79 13.61 3.43 12.33
CA VAL A 79 14.28 2.15 12.03
C VAL A 79 14.95 2.10 10.64
N GLY A 80 14.95 3.23 9.91
CA GLY A 80 15.62 3.37 8.62
C GLY A 80 14.82 2.86 7.43
N LYS A 81 13.50 2.67 7.55
CA LYS A 81 12.64 2.37 6.39
C LYS A 81 12.56 3.62 5.52
N VAL A 82 12.76 3.44 4.22
CA VAL A 82 12.57 4.49 3.22
C VAL A 82 11.09 4.54 2.84
N THR A 83 10.34 5.44 3.48
CA THR A 83 8.91 5.69 3.19
C THR A 83 8.74 6.73 2.08
N LEU A 84 7.52 6.90 1.57
CA LEU A 84 7.25 7.91 0.53
C LEU A 84 7.58 9.33 1.01
N GLN A 85 7.30 9.64 2.28
CA GLN A 85 7.53 10.97 2.86
C GLN A 85 9.03 11.29 2.89
N VAL A 86 9.88 10.30 3.21
CA VAL A 86 11.34 10.46 3.17
C VAL A 86 11.80 10.82 1.76
N LEU A 87 11.28 10.14 0.73
CA LEU A 87 11.66 10.37 -0.66
C LEU A 87 11.15 11.69 -1.25
N LEU A 88 10.07 12.26 -0.72
CA LEU A 88 9.51 13.52 -1.21
C LEU A 88 10.14 14.76 -0.53
N ILE A 89 10.81 14.57 0.60
CA ILE A 89 11.48 15.65 1.35
C ILE A 89 12.97 15.77 0.98
N LEU A 90 13.60 14.67 0.59
CA LEU A 90 14.99 14.61 0.10
C LEU A 90 15.08 15.01 -1.37
#